data_AF-A0A535XVJ0-F1
#
_entry.id   AF-A0A535XVJ0-F1
#
_cell.length_a   1.000
_cell.length_b   1.000
_cell.length_c   1.000
_cell.angle_alpha   90.00
_cell.angle_beta   90.00
_cell.angle_gamma   90.00
#
_symmetry.space_group_name_H-M   'P 1'
#
loop_
_entity.id
_entity.type
_entity.pdbx_description
1 polymer ?
#
loop_
_entity_poly.entity_id
_entity_poly.type
_entity_poly.pdbx_seq_one_letter_code
_entity_poly.pdbx_strand_id
1 'polypeptide(L)' 'MNAWHAFLVAHAALEPILNRELEAACGLPLRWFDVLVQLDAMPHKRLSMTELANAVLLSK' A
#
# COMPACT_ATOMS: atom_id res chain seq x y z
N MET A 1 26.12 -6.31 -7.72
CA MET A 1 24.91 -6.26 -6.88
C MET A 1 23.86 -7.13 -7.58
N ASN A 2 23.23 -8.10 -6.90
CA ASN A 2 22.21 -8.92 -7.55
C ASN A 2 20.94 -8.09 -7.80
N ALA A 3 20.19 -8.41 -8.86
CA ALA A 3 18.97 -7.66 -9.23
C ALA A 3 17.94 -7.62 -8.08
N TRP A 4 17.90 -8.69 -7.27
CA TRP A 4 17.04 -8.80 -6.10
C TRP A 4 17.32 -7.73 -5.03
N HIS A 5 18.58 -7.52 -4.67
CA HIS A 5 18.95 -6.50 -3.69
C HIS A 5 18.68 -5.09 -4.21
N ALA A 6 18.93 -4.83 -5.49
CA ALA A 6 18.61 -3.54 -6.10
C ALA A 6 17.10 -3.23 -6.04
N PHE A 7 16.25 -4.23 -6.30
CA PHE A 7 14.81 -4.09 -6.16
C PHE A 7 14.38 -3.74 -4.73
N LEU A 8 14.89 -4.46 -3.72
CA LEU A 8 14.52 -4.21 -2.32
C LEU A 8 14.95 -2.82 -1.85
N VAL A 9 16.14 -2.36 -2.26
CA VAL A 9 16.63 -1.01 -1.95
C VAL A 9 15.75 0.06 -2.60
N ALA A 10 15.40 -0.11 -3.88
CA ALA A 10 14.53 0.83 -4.57
C ALA A 10 13.12 0.88 -3.93
N HIS A 11 12.56 -0.28 -3.59
CA HIS A 11 11.26 -0.37 -2.92
C HIS A 11 11.27 0.36 -1.56
N ALA A 12 12.25 0.07 -0.71
CA ALA A 12 12.38 0.71 0.60
C ALA A 12 12.63 2.23 0.51
N ALA A 13 13.29 2.70 -0.55
CA ALA A 13 13.51 4.12 -0.78
C ALA A 13 12.24 4.84 -1.28
N LEU A 14 11.38 4.16 -2.04
CA LEU A 14 10.16 4.74 -2.61
C LEU A 14 9.02 4.83 -1.61
N GLU A 15 8.87 3.85 -0.71
CA GLU A 15 7.79 3.82 0.28
C GLU A 15 7.62 5.12 1.09
N PRO A 16 8.67 5.71 1.71
CA PRO A 16 8.52 6.96 2.47
C PRO A 16 8.20 8.18 1.58
N ILE A 17 8.61 8.15 0.31
CA ILE A 17 8.32 9.23 -0.65
C ILE A 17 6.83 9.20 -0.99
N LEU A 18 6.32 8.03 -1.39
CA LEU A 18 4.91 7.85 -1.74
C LEU A 18 3.98 8.13 -0.54
N ASN A 19 4.38 7.71 0.66
CA ASN A 19 3.61 8.01 1.86
C ASN A 19 3.52 9.52 2.10
N ARG A 20 4.63 10.25 1.98
CA ARG A 20 4.64 11.72 2.13
C ARG A 20 3.80 12.40 1.06
N GLU A 21 3.91 11.97 -0.19
CA GLU A 21 3.17 12.58 -1.29
C GLU A 21 1.65 12.37 -1.15
N LEU A 22 1.21 11.17 -0.76
CA LEU A 22 -0.20 10.90 -0.50
C LEU A 22 -0.73 11.69 0.71
N GLU A 23 0.03 11.72 1.80
CA GLU A 23 -0.33 12.53 2.97
C GLU A 23 -0.46 14.02 2.60
N ALA A 24 0.46 14.56 1.78
CA ALA A 24 0.39 15.94 1.33
C ALA A 24 -0.79 16.20 0.39
N ALA A 25 -1.12 15.26 -0.49
CA ALA A 25 -2.17 15.43 -1.50
C ALA A 25 -3.59 15.26 -0.95
N CYS A 26 -3.81 14.29 -0.05
CA CYS A 26 -5.14 13.93 0.43
C CYS A 26 -5.24 13.61 1.93
N GLY A 27 -4.17 13.81 2.71
CA GLY A 27 -4.17 13.56 4.15
C GLY A 27 -4.25 12.08 4.52
N LEU A 28 -3.92 11.17 3.59
CA LEU A 28 -4.06 9.73 3.77
C LEU A 28 -2.69 9.04 3.72
N PRO A 29 -2.31 8.26 4.75
CA PRO A 29 -1.13 7.42 4.69
C PRO A 29 -1.24 6.35 3.59
N LEU A 30 -0.10 5.95 3.01
CA LEU A 30 -0.01 4.95 1.94
C LEU A 30 -0.65 3.61 2.34
N ARG A 31 -0.54 3.20 3.61
CA ARG A 31 -1.21 2.00 4.15
C ARG A 31 -2.73 2.05 4.06
N TRP A 32 -3.33 3.21 4.34
CA TRP A 32 -4.77 3.38 4.21
C TRP A 32 -5.21 3.52 2.76
N PHE A 33 -4.36 4.07 1.90
CA PHE A 33 -4.58 4.08 0.46
C PHE A 33 -4.69 2.65 -0.10
N ASP A 34 -3.79 1.74 0.29
CA ASP A 34 -3.85 0.32 -0.09
C ASP A 34 -5.20 -0.32 0.31
N VAL A 35 -5.67 -0.08 1.55
CA VAL A 35 -7.00 -0.53 2.00
C VAL A 35 -8.12 -0.04 1.07
N LEU A 36 -8.10 1.24 0.67
CA LEU A 36 -9.11 1.79 -0.22
C LEU A 36 -9.06 1.16 -1.61
N VAL A 37 -7.87 0.89 -2.14
CA VAL A 37 -7.68 0.18 -3.41
C VAL A 37 -8.25 -1.25 -3.34
N GLN A 38 -7.97 -1.99 -2.25
CA GLN A 38 -8.52 -3.34 -2.08
C GLN A 38 -10.05 -3.34 -2.02
N LEU A 39 -10.64 -2.36 -1.32
CA LEU A 39 -12.09 -2.22 -1.27
C LEU A 39 -12.65 -1.83 -2.63
N ASP A 40 -12.07 -0.84 -3.32
CA ASP A 40 -12.57 -0.34 -4.61
C ASP A 40 -12.61 -1.42 -5.70
N ALA A 41 -11.67 -2.37 -5.66
CA ALA A 41 -11.63 -3.51 -6.57
C ALA A 41 -12.80 -4.50 -6.38
N MET A 42 -13.54 -4.43 -5.27
CA MET A 42 -14.65 -5.34 -4.98
C MET A 42 -15.99 -4.82 -5.51
N PRO A 43 -16.87 -5.70 -6.04
CA PRO A 43 -18.17 -5.31 -6.57
C PRO A 43 -19.07 -4.49 -5.63
N HIS A 44 -18.89 -4.65 -4.31
CA HIS A 44 -19.66 -3.94 -3.28
C HIS A 44 -18.82 -3.00 -2.41
N LYS A 45 -17.56 -2.78 -2.77
CA LYS A 45 -16.61 -1.98 -1.98
C LYS A 45 -16.45 -2.42 -0.54
N ARG A 46 -16.53 -3.73 -0.31
CA ARG A 46 -16.54 -4.35 1.02
C ARG A 46 -15.73 -5.63 1.01
N LEU A 47 -15.03 -5.85 2.12
CA LEU A 47 -14.34 -7.08 2.49
C LEU A 47 -14.60 -7.32 3.97
N SER A 48 -14.62 -8.59 4.39
CA SER A 48 -14.48 -8.91 5.81
C SER A 48 -13.08 -8.49 6.29
N MET A 49 -12.92 -8.27 7.61
CA MET A 49 -11.62 -7.93 8.18
C MET A 49 -10.54 -8.98 7.88
N THR A 50 -10.91 -10.26 7.81
CA THR A 50 -9.99 -11.36 7.49
C THR A 50 -9.53 -11.29 6.04
N GLU A 51 -10.44 -11.06 5.10
CA GLU A 51 -10.08 -10.91 3.68
C GLU A 51 -9.23 -9.65 3.47
N LEU A 52 -9.60 -8.55 4.11
CA LEU A 52 -8.85 -7.31 4.04
C LEU A 52 -7.41 -7.48 4.55
N ALA A 53 -7.23 -8.14 5.70
CA ALA A 53 -5.90 -8.38 6.28
C ALA A 53 -5.00 -9.23 5.35
N ASN A 54 -5.58 -10.13 4.56
CA ASN A 54 -4.85 -10.95 3.58
C ASN A 54 -4.59 -10.22 2.25
N ALA A 55 -5.42 -9.23 1.90
CA ALA A 55 -5.34 -8.52 0.64
C ALA A 55 -4.39 -7.30 0.69
N VAL A 56 -4.30 -6.63 1.84
CA VAL A 56 -3.44 -5.45 2.02
C VAL A 56 -1.97 -5.86 1.92
N LEU A 57 -1.26 -5.21 1.00
CA LEU A 57 0.16 -5.43 0.71
C LEU A 57 1.06 -4.75 1.74
N LEU A 58 0.62 -3.61 2.28
CA LEU A 58 1.37 -2.81 3.25
C LEU A 58 0.97 -3.11 4.70
N SER A 59 0.68 -4.38 4.94
CA SER A 59 0.28 -4.95 6.23
C SER A 59 1.52 -5.32 7.05
N LYS A 60 2.17 -4.31 7.65
CA LYS A 60 3.11 -4.48 8.78
C LYS A 60 3.43 -3.14 9.44
#